data_AF-A0A7V3IV89-F1
#
_entry.id   AF-A0A7V3IV89-F1
#
_cell.length_a   1.000
_cell.length_b   1.000
_cell.length_c   1.000
_cell.angle_alpha   90.00
_cell.angle_beta   90.00
_cell.angle_gamma   90.00
#
_symmetry.space_group_name_H-M   'P 1'
#
loop_
_entity.id
_entity.type
_entity.pdbx_description
1 polymer ?
#
loop_
_entity_poly.entity_id
_entity_poly.type
_entity_poly.pdbx_seq_one_letter_code
_entity_poly.pdbx_strand_id
1 'polypeptide(L)'
;NEHDFYNLSLKNVDYVIVSGGDGLLRRVIEYIIFSGQHKPKIIIDAQGSFNVIAKRYLIPKVNKVLIKIEKNEPLQTKAHDVYKLNEYVFLFSAGNMFDALHIHLSEILRIGFLSKGPLKYFISMILLLPVIILSTPFLIFSKKRFFIFTPVKGFNFLNFYSKINELKIDLKNGYNLIEIDGDLVILKDNLIDIKHLDTIDIVYK
;
A
#
# COMPACT_ATOMS: atom_id res chain seq x y z
N ASN A 1 -6.99 18.68 8.22
CA ASN A 1 -8.27 18.92 7.54
C ASN A 1 -8.58 17.75 6.62
N GLU A 2 -9.24 16.72 7.15
CA GLU A 2 -9.70 15.53 6.38
C GLU A 2 -10.98 15.80 5.57
N HIS A 3 -11.58 16.99 5.74
CA HIS A 3 -12.86 17.34 5.12
C HIS A 3 -12.77 17.95 3.72
N ASP A 4 -11.59 18.41 3.27
CA ASP A 4 -11.45 19.10 1.97
C ASP A 4 -11.29 18.13 0.77
N PHE A 5 -11.08 16.83 1.01
CA PHE A 5 -10.90 15.85 -0.06
C PHE A 5 -12.19 15.53 -0.84
N TYR A 6 -13.37 15.77 -0.27
CA TYR A 6 -14.63 15.18 -0.74
C TYR A 6 -15.45 16.01 -1.75
N ASN A 7 -14.96 17.18 -2.20
CA ASN A 7 -15.69 18.07 -3.11
C ASN A 7 -15.04 18.27 -4.50
N LEU A 8 -13.97 17.55 -4.82
CA LEU A 8 -13.35 17.63 -6.14
C LEU A 8 -14.09 16.74 -7.15
N SER A 9 -14.71 17.37 -8.15
CA SER A 9 -15.23 16.69 -9.34
C SER A 9 -14.05 16.26 -10.23
N LEU A 10 -13.96 14.97 -10.51
CA LEU A 10 -12.90 14.36 -11.33
C LEU A 10 -13.31 14.24 -12.81
N LYS A 11 -14.54 14.62 -13.18
CA LYS A 11 -15.13 14.37 -14.52
C LYS A 11 -14.27 14.82 -15.71
N ASN A 12 -13.43 15.85 -15.55
CA ASN A 12 -12.62 16.43 -16.62
C ASN A 12 -11.12 16.54 -16.23
N VAL A 13 -10.65 15.69 -15.34
CA VAL A 13 -9.27 15.72 -14.87
C VAL A 13 -8.50 14.58 -15.54
N ASP A 14 -7.59 14.89 -16.46
CA ASP A 14 -6.78 13.86 -17.14
C ASP A 14 -5.69 13.28 -16.24
N TYR A 15 -5.15 14.10 -15.32
CA TYR A 15 -4.03 13.76 -14.46
C TYR A 15 -4.25 14.21 -13.03
N VAL A 16 -3.86 13.35 -12.08
CA VAL A 16 -3.79 13.70 -10.65
C VAL A 16 -2.36 13.52 -10.18
N ILE A 17 -1.81 14.55 -9.54
CA ILE A 17 -0.50 14.50 -8.90
C ILE A 17 -0.71 14.20 -7.42
N VAL A 18 -0.13 13.10 -6.94
CA VAL A 18 -0.16 12.74 -5.52
C VAL A 18 1.20 12.96 -4.90
N SER A 19 1.30 13.94 -4.02
CA SER A 19 2.54 14.29 -3.31
C SER A 19 2.52 13.76 -1.88
N GLY A 20 3.28 12.69 -1.63
CA GLY A 20 3.30 12.02 -0.34
C GLY A 20 3.91 10.63 -0.35
N GLY A 21 3.62 9.85 0.69
CA GLY A 21 4.03 8.45 0.81
C GLY A 21 2.94 7.47 0.33
N ASP A 22 3.25 6.18 0.45
CA ASP A 22 2.39 5.07 -0.01
C ASP A 22 0.96 5.12 0.59
N GLY A 23 0.81 5.40 1.89
CA GLY A 23 -0.51 5.52 2.52
C GLY A 23 -1.37 6.69 2.01
N LEU A 24 -0.76 7.82 1.62
CA LEU A 24 -1.52 8.92 0.98
C LEU A 24 -1.95 8.53 -0.43
N LEU A 25 -1.04 7.91 -1.18
CA LEU A 25 -1.34 7.39 -2.51
C LEU A 25 -2.54 6.44 -2.50
N ARG A 26 -2.55 5.50 -1.55
CA ARG A 26 -3.68 4.58 -1.31
C ARG A 26 -5.00 5.30 -1.06
N ARG A 27 -5.03 6.27 -0.14
CA ARG A 27 -6.25 7.04 0.17
C ARG A 27 -6.77 7.84 -1.03
N VAL A 28 -5.88 8.43 -1.82
CA VAL A 28 -6.28 9.16 -3.04
C VAL A 28 -6.85 8.21 -4.10
N ILE A 29 -6.22 7.06 -4.30
CA ILE A 29 -6.70 6.03 -5.25
C ILE A 29 -8.05 5.49 -4.81
N GLU A 30 -8.21 5.20 -3.53
CA GLU A 30 -9.49 4.79 -2.93
C GLU A 30 -10.60 5.80 -3.23
N TYR A 31 -10.34 7.09 -3.01
CA TYR A 31 -11.29 8.16 -3.36
C TYR A 31 -11.61 8.18 -4.86
N ILE A 32 -10.61 8.09 -5.73
CA ILE A 32 -10.80 8.09 -7.19
C ILE A 32 -11.71 6.92 -7.61
N ILE A 33 -11.43 5.70 -7.11
CA ILE A 33 -12.20 4.50 -7.43
C ILE A 33 -13.66 4.66 -6.97
N PHE A 34 -13.88 5.07 -5.73
CA PHE A 34 -15.23 5.18 -5.17
C PHE A 34 -16.01 6.41 -5.64
N SER A 35 -15.36 7.42 -6.22
CA SER A 35 -16.05 8.56 -6.83
C SER A 35 -16.91 8.18 -8.05
N GLY A 36 -16.60 7.07 -8.74
CA GLY A 36 -17.38 6.54 -9.86
C GLY A 36 -17.44 7.40 -11.12
N GLN A 37 -16.59 8.43 -11.26
CA GLN A 37 -16.64 9.39 -12.37
C GLN A 37 -15.68 9.01 -13.52
N HIS A 38 -14.48 9.56 -13.46
CA HIS A 38 -13.41 9.41 -14.44
C HIS A 38 -12.12 9.04 -13.68
N LYS A 39 -11.27 8.21 -14.28
CA LYS A 39 -10.03 7.73 -13.67
C LYS A 39 -8.85 8.48 -14.28
N PRO A 40 -8.39 9.59 -13.65
CA PRO A 40 -7.20 10.28 -14.09
C PRO A 40 -5.98 9.37 -14.05
N LYS A 41 -5.01 9.65 -14.92
CA LYS A 41 -3.67 9.06 -14.84
C LYS A 41 -2.96 9.62 -13.61
N ILE A 42 -2.31 8.74 -12.85
CA ILE A 42 -1.68 9.09 -11.59
C ILE A 42 -0.21 9.44 -11.80
N ILE A 43 0.16 10.65 -11.40
CA ILE A 43 1.54 11.13 -11.31
C ILE A 43 1.93 11.08 -9.83
N ILE A 44 3.01 10.40 -9.49
CA ILE A 44 3.44 10.21 -8.10
C ILE A 44 4.61 11.14 -7.79
N ASP A 45 4.45 12.01 -6.81
CA ASP A 45 5.53 12.79 -6.20
C ASP A 45 5.90 12.17 -4.85
N ALA A 46 6.87 11.27 -4.88
CA ALA A 46 7.20 10.41 -3.76
C ALA A 46 7.97 11.16 -2.65
N GLN A 47 7.31 11.41 -1.52
CA GLN A 47 7.90 12.10 -0.36
C GLN A 47 7.98 11.22 0.91
N GLY A 48 7.46 9.99 0.86
CA GLY A 48 7.47 9.06 1.99
C GLY A 48 8.82 8.37 2.22
N SER A 49 8.91 7.54 3.26
CA SER A 49 10.14 6.81 3.60
C SER A 49 10.39 5.58 2.72
N PHE A 50 9.34 4.83 2.37
CA PHE A 50 9.47 3.58 1.61
C PHE A 50 9.19 3.78 0.12
N ASN A 51 8.07 4.41 -0.25
CA ASN A 51 7.67 4.74 -1.62
C ASN A 51 7.76 3.53 -2.56
N VAL A 52 7.15 2.42 -2.15
CA VAL A 52 7.26 1.11 -2.81
C VAL A 52 6.78 1.19 -4.25
N ILE A 53 5.62 1.79 -4.49
CA ILE A 53 5.07 1.97 -5.83
C ILE A 53 5.99 2.84 -6.68
N ALA A 54 6.48 3.96 -6.13
CA ALA A 54 7.34 4.86 -6.89
C ALA A 54 8.66 4.19 -7.34
N LYS A 55 9.26 3.38 -6.46
CA LYS A 55 10.45 2.59 -6.78
C LYS A 55 10.16 1.49 -7.80
N ARG A 56 9.04 0.77 -7.66
CA ARG A 56 8.62 -0.31 -8.58
C ARG A 56 8.46 0.18 -10.01
N TYR A 57 7.86 1.36 -10.19
CA TYR A 57 7.57 1.92 -11.52
C TYR A 57 8.66 2.86 -12.04
N LEU A 58 9.72 3.13 -11.26
CA LEU A 58 10.79 4.07 -11.62
C LEU A 58 10.21 5.45 -12.00
N ILE A 59 9.37 5.99 -11.11
CA ILE A 59 8.61 7.20 -11.39
C ILE A 59 9.55 8.38 -11.70
N PRO A 60 9.34 9.11 -12.81
CA PRO A 60 10.13 10.29 -13.15
C PRO A 60 9.86 11.44 -12.19
N LYS A 61 10.82 12.39 -12.09
CA LYS A 61 10.59 13.64 -11.35
C LYS A 61 9.38 14.39 -11.92
N VAL A 62 8.50 14.89 -11.06
CA VAL A 62 7.28 15.62 -11.44
C VAL A 62 7.55 16.71 -12.47
N ASN A 63 8.59 17.53 -12.26
CA ASN A 63 8.93 18.61 -13.20
C ASN A 63 9.19 18.09 -14.62
N LYS A 64 9.77 16.90 -14.79
CA LYS A 64 9.97 16.30 -16.12
C LYS A 64 8.65 15.90 -16.75
N VAL A 65 7.70 15.39 -15.96
CA VAL A 65 6.36 15.04 -16.42
C VAL A 65 5.59 16.30 -16.83
N LEU A 66 5.65 17.36 -16.02
CA LEU A 66 5.01 18.63 -16.31
C LEU A 66 5.54 19.27 -17.61
N ILE A 67 6.84 19.24 -17.83
CA ILE A 67 7.45 19.73 -19.09
C ILE A 67 6.94 18.93 -20.29
N LYS A 68 6.80 17.60 -20.18
CA LYS A 68 6.25 16.76 -21.25
C LYS A 68 4.78 17.13 -21.54
N ILE A 69 3.97 17.33 -20.49
CA ILE A 69 2.57 17.74 -20.62
C ILE A 69 2.48 19.11 -21.32
N GLU A 70 3.28 20.09 -20.89
CA GLU A 70 3.32 21.42 -21.49
C GLU A 70 3.65 21.38 -22.99
N LYS A 71 4.56 20.47 -23.39
CA LYS A 71 4.94 20.25 -24.78
C LYS A 71 3.99 19.37 -25.58
N ASN A 72 2.88 18.92 -24.99
CA ASN A 72 1.98 17.90 -25.56
C ASN A 72 2.70 16.61 -25.98
N GLU A 73 3.80 16.26 -25.29
CA GLU A 73 4.49 15.00 -25.50
C GLU A 73 3.69 13.85 -24.85
N PRO A 74 3.56 12.69 -25.51
CA PRO A 74 2.82 11.57 -24.94
C PRO A 74 3.52 11.03 -23.69
N LEU A 75 2.75 10.90 -22.61
CA LEU A 75 3.20 10.27 -21.38
C LEU A 75 3.00 8.75 -21.44
N GLN A 76 4.04 8.01 -21.04
CA GLN A 76 3.93 6.58 -20.86
C GLN A 76 3.18 6.28 -19.56
N THR A 77 2.24 5.34 -19.63
CA THR A 77 1.42 4.91 -18.49
C THR A 77 1.43 3.40 -18.38
N LYS A 78 1.37 2.91 -17.14
CA LYS A 78 1.32 1.49 -16.86
C LYS A 78 0.19 1.20 -15.90
N ALA A 79 -0.63 0.23 -16.29
CA ALA A 79 -1.64 -0.35 -15.44
C ALA A 79 -1.05 -0.85 -14.12
N HIS A 80 -1.74 -0.53 -13.04
CA HIS A 80 -1.47 -0.98 -11.69
C HIS A 80 -2.75 -1.52 -11.09
N ASP A 81 -2.70 -2.77 -10.65
CA ASP A 81 -3.83 -3.42 -10.00
C ASP A 81 -4.02 -2.87 -8.59
N VAL A 82 -5.27 -2.59 -8.26
CA VAL A 82 -5.74 -2.19 -6.94
C VAL A 82 -6.57 -3.31 -6.38
N TYR A 83 -6.36 -3.62 -5.12
CA TYR A 83 -6.97 -4.76 -4.45
C TYR A 83 -7.81 -4.30 -3.28
N LYS A 84 -8.69 -5.19 -2.84
CA LYS A 84 -9.52 -4.99 -1.66
C LYS A 84 -9.32 -6.13 -0.68
N LEU A 85 -9.28 -5.80 0.60
CA LEU A 85 -9.38 -6.70 1.75
C LEU A 85 -10.60 -6.24 2.55
N ASN A 86 -11.70 -6.99 2.48
CA ASN A 86 -13.01 -6.62 3.03
C ASN A 86 -13.45 -5.22 2.55
N GLU A 87 -13.51 -4.21 3.42
CA GLU A 87 -13.75 -2.81 3.06
C GLU A 87 -12.50 -2.03 2.63
N TYR A 88 -11.29 -2.48 3.00
CA TYR A 88 -10.07 -1.72 2.84
C TYR A 88 -9.42 -1.89 1.46
N VAL A 89 -9.00 -0.78 0.85
CA VAL A 89 -8.22 -0.76 -0.39
C VAL A 89 -6.73 -0.88 -0.10
N PHE A 90 -5.99 -1.63 -0.92
CA PHE A 90 -4.52 -1.68 -0.90
C PHE A 90 -3.92 -1.82 -2.30
N LEU A 91 -2.66 -1.43 -2.45
CA LEU A 91 -1.94 -1.30 -3.71
C LEU A 91 -0.84 -2.35 -3.85
N PHE A 92 -0.17 -2.72 -2.77
CA PHE A 92 0.96 -3.65 -2.85
C PHE A 92 1.14 -4.57 -1.66
N SER A 93 0.78 -4.17 -0.43
CA SER A 93 0.91 -5.00 0.76
C SER A 93 -0.33 -5.02 1.62
N ALA A 94 -0.62 -6.21 2.15
CA ALA A 94 -1.60 -6.39 3.20
C ALA A 94 -1.31 -7.67 3.99
N GLY A 95 -1.54 -7.67 5.29
CA GLY A 95 -1.41 -8.90 6.08
C GLY A 95 -1.33 -8.68 7.58
N ASN A 96 -1.24 -9.78 8.32
CA ASN A 96 -1.16 -9.77 9.79
C ASN A 96 0.11 -10.46 10.33
N MET A 97 1.12 -10.54 9.47
CA MET A 97 2.45 -11.08 9.76
C MET A 97 3.49 -9.98 9.62
N PHE A 98 4.68 -10.23 10.20
CA PHE A 98 5.94 -9.49 10.02
C PHE A 98 5.83 -7.96 10.04
N ASP A 99 5.37 -7.37 8.94
CA ASP A 99 5.24 -5.94 8.73
C ASP A 99 4.28 -5.29 9.75
N ALA A 100 3.18 -5.96 10.08
CA ALA A 100 2.27 -5.46 11.10
C ALA A 100 2.95 -5.29 12.48
N LEU A 101 3.82 -6.25 12.86
CA LEU A 101 4.59 -6.18 14.11
C LEU A 101 5.69 -5.13 14.03
N HIS A 102 6.35 -5.04 12.88
CA HIS A 102 7.41 -4.07 12.61
C HIS A 102 6.91 -2.64 12.66
N ILE A 103 5.80 -2.34 11.99
CA ILE A 103 5.14 -1.03 12.03
C ILE A 103 4.69 -0.73 13.45
N HIS A 104 4.02 -1.66 14.13
CA HIS A 104 3.55 -1.46 15.49
C HIS A 104 4.69 -1.08 16.44
N LEU A 105 5.80 -1.83 16.41
CA LEU A 105 6.98 -1.50 17.21
C LEU A 105 7.60 -0.17 16.81
N SER A 106 7.64 0.16 15.52
CA SER A 106 8.19 1.42 15.04
C SER A 106 7.39 2.63 15.52
N GLU A 107 6.07 2.50 15.65
CA GLU A 107 5.22 3.54 16.22
C GLU A 107 5.38 3.63 17.74
N ILE A 108 5.60 2.52 18.46
CA ILE A 108 5.97 2.58 19.88
C ILE A 108 7.31 3.32 20.06
N LEU A 109 8.28 3.10 19.18
CA LEU A 109 9.58 3.76 19.20
C LEU A 109 9.54 5.23 18.74
N ARG A 110 8.37 5.77 18.39
CA ARG A 110 8.19 7.14 17.94
C ARG A 110 8.25 8.14 19.10
N ILE A 111 9.39 8.19 19.78
CA ILE A 111 9.63 9.03 20.96
C ILE A 111 10.83 9.94 20.70
N GLY A 112 10.71 11.23 21.04
CA GLY A 112 11.83 12.18 20.99
C GLY A 112 12.47 12.28 19.60
N PHE A 113 13.80 12.08 19.52
CA PHE A 113 14.55 12.17 18.26
C PHE A 113 14.20 11.08 17.24
N LEU A 114 13.65 9.94 17.69
CA LEU A 114 13.16 8.85 16.83
C LEU A 114 11.78 9.14 16.23
N SER A 115 11.16 10.27 16.60
CA SER A 115 9.88 10.68 16.02
C SER A 115 9.95 10.99 14.51
N LYS A 116 11.15 11.29 14.00
CA LYS A 116 11.37 11.71 12.61
C LYS A 116 12.36 10.77 11.92
N GLY A 117 11.98 10.33 10.72
CA GLY A 117 12.87 9.64 9.79
C GLY A 117 12.89 8.12 9.89
N PRO A 118 13.72 7.46 9.06
CA PRO A 118 13.69 6.02 8.85
C PRO A 118 14.32 5.20 9.99
N LEU A 119 15.04 5.85 10.92
CA LEU A 119 15.83 5.18 11.95
C LEU A 119 14.97 4.33 12.90
N LYS A 120 13.75 4.77 13.23
CA LYS A 120 12.81 3.99 14.05
C LYS A 120 12.47 2.63 13.42
N TYR A 121 12.34 2.57 12.09
CA TYR A 121 12.07 1.32 11.37
C TYR A 121 13.32 0.43 11.39
N PHE A 122 14.51 1.00 11.22
CA PHE A 122 15.75 0.23 11.30
C PHE A 122 15.95 -0.41 12.69
N ILE A 123 15.77 0.36 13.76
CA ILE A 123 15.87 -0.14 15.14
C ILE A 123 14.81 -1.22 15.39
N SER A 124 13.56 -0.99 14.97
CA SER A 124 12.48 -1.98 15.11
C SER A 124 12.82 -3.29 14.42
N MET A 125 13.46 -3.23 13.24
CA MET A 125 13.87 -4.41 12.49
C MET A 125 14.93 -5.20 13.26
N ILE A 126 15.96 -4.53 13.80
CA ILE A 126 17.01 -5.19 14.60
C ILE A 126 16.41 -5.88 15.82
N LEU A 127 15.53 -5.19 16.55
CA LEU A 127 14.90 -5.74 17.76
C LEU A 127 13.97 -6.92 17.44
N LEU A 128 13.25 -6.87 16.33
CA LEU A 128 12.33 -7.93 15.94
C LEU A 128 13.01 -9.10 15.22
N LEU A 129 14.19 -8.92 14.63
CA LEU A 129 14.83 -9.94 13.80
C LEU A 129 14.93 -11.31 14.50
N PRO A 130 15.37 -11.42 15.77
CA PRO A 130 15.41 -12.72 16.46
C PRO A 130 14.02 -13.35 16.60
N VAL A 131 13.01 -12.55 16.95
CA VAL A 131 11.62 -13.00 17.10
C VAL A 131 11.05 -13.44 15.77
N ILE A 132 11.31 -12.68 14.69
CA ILE A 132 10.89 -13.01 13.33
C ILE A 132 11.51 -14.34 12.91
N ILE A 133 12.82 -14.54 13.08
CA ILE A 133 13.49 -15.79 12.69
C ILE A 133 12.88 -16.99 13.42
N LEU A 134 12.71 -16.91 14.74
CA LEU A 134 12.17 -18.01 15.54
C LEU A 134 10.68 -18.27 15.27
N SER A 135 9.89 -17.23 15.00
CA SER A 135 8.45 -17.34 14.77
C SER A 135 8.07 -17.64 13.32
N THR A 136 8.96 -17.39 12.35
CA THR A 136 8.68 -17.53 10.91
C THR A 136 8.08 -18.89 10.57
N PRO A 137 8.61 -20.05 11.02
CA PRO A 137 7.99 -21.34 10.72
C PRO A 137 6.52 -21.41 11.16
N PHE A 138 6.22 -20.95 12.38
CA PHE A 138 4.85 -20.97 12.90
C PHE A 138 3.93 -20.01 12.14
N LEU A 139 4.44 -18.86 11.72
CA LEU A 139 3.66 -17.87 10.97
C LEU A 139 3.33 -18.38 9.56
N ILE A 140 4.29 -18.97 8.84
CA ILE A 140 4.06 -19.44 7.47
C ILE A 140 3.17 -20.68 7.41
N PHE A 141 3.07 -21.48 8.48
CA PHE A 141 2.18 -22.66 8.54
C PHE A 141 0.80 -22.37 9.17
N SER A 142 0.63 -21.22 9.81
CA SER A 142 -0.63 -20.90 10.51
C SER A 142 -1.73 -20.44 9.55
N LYS A 143 -2.83 -21.17 9.45
CA LYS A 143 -3.98 -20.79 8.60
C LYS A 143 -4.62 -19.43 8.93
N LYS A 144 -4.28 -18.84 10.08
CA LYS A 144 -4.76 -17.54 10.55
C LYS A 144 -3.80 -16.39 10.23
N ARG A 145 -2.67 -16.69 9.60
CA ARG A 145 -1.61 -15.73 9.32
C ARG A 145 -1.43 -15.66 7.82
N PHE A 146 -1.28 -14.46 7.29
CA PHE A 146 -0.99 -14.25 5.89
C PHE A 146 -0.24 -12.94 5.68
N PHE A 147 0.47 -12.89 4.55
CA PHE A 147 1.09 -11.67 4.07
C PHE A 147 1.05 -11.63 2.55
N ILE A 148 0.67 -10.48 2.03
CA ILE A 148 0.56 -10.20 0.61
C ILE A 148 1.62 -9.16 0.26
N PHE A 149 2.39 -9.43 -0.79
CA PHE A 149 3.34 -8.48 -1.35
C PHE A 149 3.44 -8.62 -2.87
N THR A 150 2.64 -7.84 -3.58
CA THR A 150 2.53 -7.89 -5.06
C THR A 150 3.72 -7.35 -5.86
N PRO A 151 4.68 -6.57 -5.30
CA PRO A 151 5.87 -6.15 -6.05
C PRO A 151 6.77 -7.32 -6.45
N VAL A 152 6.79 -8.40 -5.68
CA VAL A 152 7.48 -9.65 -6.04
C VAL A 152 6.58 -10.43 -7.00
N LYS A 153 7.12 -10.87 -8.14
CA LYS A 153 6.34 -11.60 -9.15
C LYS A 153 6.50 -13.11 -9.00
N GLY A 154 5.38 -13.83 -9.01
CA GLY A 154 5.34 -15.28 -9.26
C GLY A 154 5.70 -16.17 -8.07
N PHE A 155 5.59 -15.67 -6.83
CA PHE A 155 5.91 -16.45 -5.64
C PHE A 155 4.74 -16.46 -4.66
N ASN A 156 3.97 -17.54 -4.69
CA ASN A 156 3.04 -17.86 -3.61
C ASN A 156 3.66 -19.04 -2.83
N PHE A 157 3.99 -18.82 -1.57
CA PHE A 157 4.58 -19.86 -0.72
C PHE A 157 3.87 -19.89 0.62
N LEU A 158 3.14 -20.97 0.86
CA LEU A 158 2.27 -21.15 2.02
C LEU A 158 1.35 -19.92 2.20
N ASN A 159 1.54 -19.17 3.28
CA ASN A 159 0.77 -17.99 3.64
C ASN A 159 1.33 -16.66 3.09
N PHE A 160 2.39 -16.72 2.28
CA PHE A 160 2.94 -15.57 1.57
C PHE A 160 2.41 -15.54 0.14
N TYR A 161 1.80 -14.44 -0.27
CA TYR A 161 1.17 -14.30 -1.58
C TYR A 161 1.76 -13.11 -2.34
N SER A 162 2.22 -13.35 -3.56
CA SER A 162 2.69 -12.30 -4.46
C SER A 162 1.76 -12.09 -5.67
N LYS A 163 0.82 -13.01 -5.89
CA LYS A 163 -0.27 -12.87 -6.85
C LYS A 163 -1.61 -13.14 -6.17
N ILE A 164 -2.55 -12.22 -6.35
CA ILE A 164 -3.90 -12.28 -5.81
C ILE A 164 -4.85 -12.65 -6.96
N ASN A 165 -5.62 -13.72 -6.78
CA ASN A 165 -6.77 -14.01 -7.63
C ASN A 165 -8.03 -13.66 -6.82
N GLU A 166 -8.45 -14.60 -5.97
CA GLU A 166 -9.38 -14.39 -4.86
C GLU A 166 -8.90 -15.26 -3.71
N LEU A 167 -8.90 -14.71 -2.49
CA LEU A 167 -8.40 -15.38 -1.29
C LEU A 167 -9.42 -15.18 -0.17
N LYS A 168 -9.88 -16.28 0.42
CA LYS A 168 -10.72 -16.26 1.62
C LYS A 168 -9.98 -16.90 2.79
N ILE A 169 -9.85 -16.17 3.90
CA ILE A 169 -9.08 -16.61 5.07
C ILE A 169 -9.93 -16.45 6.32
N ASP A 170 -10.13 -17.54 7.06
CA ASP A 170 -10.80 -17.50 8.37
C ASP A 170 -9.76 -17.31 9.48
N LEU A 171 -9.74 -16.11 10.08
CA LEU A 171 -8.84 -15.74 11.17
C LEU A 171 -9.32 -16.29 12.52
N LYS A 172 -10.58 -16.74 12.62
CA LYS A 172 -11.23 -17.27 13.83
C LYS A 172 -11.22 -16.31 15.04
N ASN A 173 -10.98 -15.02 14.79
CA ASN A 173 -10.94 -13.95 15.79
C ASN A 173 -11.80 -12.80 15.26
N GLY A 174 -12.56 -12.13 16.14
CA GLY A 174 -13.42 -11.01 15.73
C GLY A 174 -12.70 -9.66 15.61
N TYR A 175 -11.45 -9.55 16.08
CA TYR A 175 -10.64 -8.34 15.98
C TYR A 175 -9.24 -8.72 15.52
N ASN A 176 -8.81 -8.14 14.40
CA ASN A 176 -7.55 -8.47 13.76
C ASN A 176 -6.79 -7.20 13.42
N LEU A 177 -5.54 -7.11 13.89
CA LEU A 177 -4.63 -6.05 13.48
C LEU A 177 -4.01 -6.44 12.14
N ILE A 178 -4.30 -5.65 11.11
CA ILE A 178 -3.88 -5.87 9.72
C ILE A 178 -3.04 -4.66 9.28
N GLU A 179 -1.91 -4.93 8.62
CA GLU A 179 -1.14 -3.97 7.85
C GLU A 179 -1.73 -3.83 6.45
N ILE A 180 -1.75 -2.60 5.92
CA ILE A 180 -2.25 -2.22 4.60
C ILE A 180 -1.38 -1.09 4.04
N ASP A 181 -0.54 -1.38 3.05
CA ASP A 181 0.46 -0.49 2.43
C ASP A 181 1.25 0.37 3.45
N GLY A 182 1.64 -0.22 4.57
CA GLY A 182 2.39 0.46 5.64
C GLY A 182 1.54 1.17 6.70
N ASP A 183 0.22 1.12 6.63
CA ASP A 183 -0.69 1.58 7.69
C ASP A 183 -1.25 0.40 8.49
N LEU A 184 -1.58 0.60 9.76
CA LEU A 184 -2.24 -0.41 10.61
C LEU A 184 -3.74 -0.12 10.73
N VAL A 185 -4.56 -1.14 10.51
CA VAL A 185 -6.01 -1.08 10.71
C VAL A 185 -6.49 -2.22 11.62
N ILE A 186 -7.56 -1.97 12.36
CA ILE A 186 -8.25 -3.00 13.14
C ILE A 186 -9.47 -3.44 12.35
N LEU A 187 -9.40 -4.63 11.77
CA LEU A 187 -10.54 -5.25 11.11
C LEU A 187 -11.41 -5.97 12.14
N LYS A 188 -12.71 -5.67 12.12
CA LYS A 188 -13.73 -6.28 12.98
C LYS A 188 -14.48 -7.39 12.27
N ASP A 189 -13.75 -8.37 11.77
CA ASP A 189 -14.30 -9.50 11.02
C ASP A 189 -13.43 -10.75 11.27
N ASN A 190 -14.06 -11.93 11.24
CA ASN A 190 -13.36 -13.20 11.30
C ASN A 190 -13.00 -13.74 9.91
N LEU A 191 -13.74 -13.35 8.88
CA LEU A 191 -13.53 -13.77 7.51
C LEU A 191 -12.88 -12.63 6.71
N ILE A 192 -11.74 -12.95 6.10
CA ILE A 192 -11.05 -12.07 5.18
C ILE A 192 -11.42 -12.48 3.76
N ASP A 193 -11.93 -11.55 2.97
CA ASP A 193 -12.14 -11.66 1.54
C ASP A 193 -11.18 -10.69 0.84
N ILE A 194 -10.19 -11.26 0.13
CA ILE A 194 -9.22 -10.50 -0.65
C ILE A 194 -9.45 -10.76 -2.13
N LYS A 195 -9.56 -9.68 -2.91
CA LYS A 195 -9.77 -9.76 -4.36
C LYS A 195 -9.22 -8.55 -5.09
N HIS A 196 -9.10 -8.69 -6.40
CA HIS A 196 -8.92 -7.55 -7.29
C HIS A 196 -10.13 -6.61 -7.20
N LEU A 197 -9.87 -5.31 -7.14
CA LEU A 197 -10.89 -4.28 -7.09
C LEU A 197 -10.96 -3.52 -8.42
N ASP A 198 -9.82 -3.05 -8.89
CA ASP A 198 -9.74 -2.18 -10.05
C ASP A 198 -8.31 -2.11 -10.61
N THR A 199 -8.15 -1.38 -11.71
CA THR A 199 -6.86 -1.02 -12.28
C THR A 199 -6.79 0.49 -12.49
N ILE A 200 -5.67 1.09 -12.13
CA ILE A 200 -5.36 2.50 -12.36
C ILE A 200 -4.14 2.64 -13.28
N ASP A 201 -4.05 3.77 -13.98
CA ASP A 201 -2.89 4.07 -14.81
C ASP A 201 -1.90 4.95 -14.06
N ILE A 202 -0.67 4.46 -13.89
CA ILE A 202 0.42 5.22 -13.28
C ILE A 202 1.34 5.73 -14.39
N VAL A 203 1.61 7.04 -14.40
CA VAL A 203 2.60 7.64 -15.28
C VAL A 203 3.98 7.14 -14.89
N TYR A 204 4.68 6.52 -15.82
CA TYR A 204 6.02 5.96 -15.63
C TYR A 204 6.92 6.41 -16.77
N LYS A 205 8.22 6.59 -16.50
CA LYS A 205 9.26 7.02 -17.47
C LYS A 205 9.07 8.37 -18.18
#